data_AF-A0A1S1EDD8-F1
#
_entry.id   AF-A0A1S1EDD8-F1
#
_cell.length_a   1.000
_cell.length_b   1.000
_cell.length_c   1.000
_cell.angle_alpha   90.00
_cell.angle_beta   90.00
_cell.angle_gamma   90.00
#
_symmetry.space_group_name_H-M   'P 1'
#
loop_
_entity.id
_entity.type
_entity.pdbx_description
1 polymer ?
#
loop_
_entity_poly.entity_id
_entity_poly.type
_entity_poly.pdbx_seq_one_letter_code
_entity_poly.pdbx_strand_id
1 'polypeptide(L)'
;MAERKGGLGRGLAALIPSAPSDIDKNGKTPGIGGSASDVIFGKQAPKPDDAPKGAPKKVQGAPTVSAKRDKVIQPVPVGARYQEIPVGQIIPNPKQPRQVFDEDELAELVHSIREFGLLQPIVVRDTPEGFELIMGERRWRASSKAGLKQIPAIVRETSDEDMLRDALLENIHRVQLNPLEEAAAYQQLLDEFGVTQEQLADRLGRSRPVITNAIRLLNLPVGVQRRVAAGVLSAGHARALLGVKLGNDTADAQAKLADRIIAEGLSVRATEEAVSLINSNGKVPDKPKRQPAPQPEYLTRAADSLADIWDTKVSVTMGKRKGKIVVEFGDKDDFERIMGLIQGTD
;
A
#
# COMPACT_ATOMS: atom_id res chain seq x y z
N MET A 1 58.15 -6.35 28.78
CA MET A 1 57.82 -7.79 28.82
C MET A 1 56.31 -7.91 28.97
N ALA A 2 55.67 -8.72 28.10
CA ALA A 2 54.33 -9.31 28.18
C ALA A 2 53.11 -8.36 28.26
N GLU A 3 51.98 -8.54 27.56
CA GLU A 3 51.55 -9.41 26.46
C GLU A 3 50.23 -8.80 25.94
N ARG A 4 50.03 -8.76 24.62
CA ARG A 4 48.75 -8.36 24.00
C ARG A 4 47.78 -9.53 24.04
N LYS A 5 46.51 -9.29 24.38
CA LYS A 5 45.39 -10.18 24.00
C LYS A 5 44.25 -9.37 23.43
N GLY A 6 44.05 -9.54 22.12
CA GLY A 6 42.84 -9.15 21.42
C GLY A 6 41.69 -10.09 21.77
N GLY A 7 40.47 -9.57 21.63
CA GLY A 7 39.24 -10.31 21.90
C GLY A 7 38.05 -9.70 21.17
N LEU A 8 38.12 -9.62 19.84
CA LEU A 8 36.92 -9.62 19.00
C LEU A 8 36.54 -11.08 18.74
N GLY A 9 35.29 -11.46 19.00
CA GLY A 9 34.73 -12.69 18.45
C GLY A 9 34.07 -13.61 19.46
N ARG A 10 33.00 -13.16 20.14
CA ARG A 10 31.97 -14.04 20.74
C ARG A 10 30.63 -13.32 20.75
N GLY A 11 29.92 -13.35 19.62
CA GLY A 11 28.61 -12.68 19.52
C GLY A 11 27.62 -13.27 18.50
N LEU A 12 27.97 -14.35 17.79
CA LEU A 12 27.08 -15.00 16.81
C LEU A 12 26.77 -16.46 17.12
N ALA A 13 27.43 -17.07 18.10
CA ALA A 13 27.20 -18.47 18.49
C ALA A 13 26.10 -18.67 19.56
N ALA A 14 25.44 -17.60 20.02
CA ALA A 14 24.37 -17.67 21.02
C ALA A 14 22.95 -17.72 20.43
N LEU A 15 22.82 -17.77 19.10
CA LEU A 15 21.53 -17.67 18.38
C LEU A 15 21.11 -18.96 17.68
N ILE A 16 21.78 -20.09 17.93
CA ILE A 16 21.35 -21.39 17.40
C ILE A 16 20.87 -22.26 18.56
N PRO A 17 19.58 -22.59 18.67
CA PRO A 17 19.11 -23.53 19.68
C PRO A 17 19.73 -24.90 19.41
N SER A 18 20.49 -25.42 20.38
CA SER A 18 21.01 -26.79 20.34
C SER A 18 19.85 -27.75 20.63
N ALA A 19 19.58 -28.68 19.71
CA ALA A 19 18.60 -29.74 19.91
C ALA A 19 19.06 -30.73 21.00
N PRO A 20 18.13 -31.36 21.77
CA PRO A 20 18.49 -32.32 22.79
C PRO A 20 19.11 -33.58 22.18
N SER A 21 20.18 -34.07 22.81
CA SER A 21 20.99 -35.22 22.37
C SER A 21 20.71 -36.45 23.23
N ASP A 22 19.46 -36.89 23.27
CA ASP A 22 19.10 -38.17 23.86
C ASP A 22 18.69 -39.14 22.75
N ILE A 23 19.45 -40.23 22.62
CA ILE A 23 19.22 -41.34 21.68
C ILE A 23 18.62 -42.49 22.50
N ASP A 24 17.50 -43.05 22.05
CA ASP A 24 16.92 -44.22 22.72
C ASP A 24 17.73 -45.50 22.44
N LYS A 25 17.42 -46.59 23.16
CA LYS A 25 18.12 -47.89 23.05
C LYS A 25 17.97 -48.57 21.67
N ASN A 26 17.23 -47.97 20.73
CA ASN A 26 17.07 -48.44 19.36
C ASN A 26 17.71 -47.49 18.32
N GLY A 27 18.51 -46.52 18.75
CA GLY A 27 19.30 -45.67 17.86
C GLY A 27 18.51 -44.57 17.15
N LYS A 28 17.35 -44.15 17.68
CA LYS A 28 16.57 -43.03 17.11
C LYS A 28 16.51 -41.83 18.06
N THR A 29 16.65 -40.63 17.49
CA THR A 29 16.39 -39.36 18.16
C THR A 29 14.89 -39.11 18.27
N PRO A 30 14.35 -38.60 19.40
CA PRO A 30 12.95 -38.22 19.52
C PRO A 30 12.63 -37.07 18.55
N GLY A 31 11.91 -37.37 17.47
CA GLY A 31 11.43 -36.36 16.55
C GLY A 31 10.35 -35.49 17.19
N ILE A 32 10.39 -34.19 16.93
CA ILE A 32 9.31 -33.25 17.26
C ILE A 32 8.02 -33.77 16.62
N GLY A 33 6.98 -33.96 17.43
CA GLY A 33 5.69 -34.49 16.98
C GLY A 33 5.06 -33.63 15.87
N GLY A 34 4.39 -34.28 14.92
CA GLY A 34 3.84 -33.69 13.70
C GLY A 34 2.74 -32.62 13.88
N SER A 35 2.49 -32.13 15.10
CA SER A 35 1.53 -31.06 15.35
C SER A 35 2.10 -29.65 15.20
N ALA A 36 3.44 -29.49 15.22
CA ALA A 36 4.08 -28.17 15.09
C ALA A 36 4.36 -27.76 13.62
N SER A 37 4.44 -28.73 12.70
CA SER A 37 4.68 -28.50 11.27
C SER A 37 3.43 -28.06 10.49
N ASP A 38 2.23 -28.39 10.99
CA ASP A 38 0.94 -28.11 10.33
C ASP A 38 0.51 -26.63 10.42
N VAL A 39 1.11 -25.85 11.32
CA VAL A 39 0.79 -24.42 11.51
C VAL A 39 1.57 -23.51 10.55
N ILE A 40 2.72 -23.97 10.03
CA ILE A 40 3.61 -23.13 9.19
C ILE A 40 3.47 -23.42 7.68
N PHE A 41 3.22 -24.67 7.26
CA PHE A 41 3.28 -25.03 5.84
C PHE A 41 1.95 -25.48 5.20
N GLY A 42 0.86 -25.55 5.96
CA GLY A 42 -0.44 -26.01 5.45
C GLY A 42 -0.48 -27.52 5.18
N LYS A 43 -1.64 -28.14 5.41
CA LYS A 43 -1.81 -29.60 5.30
C LYS A 43 -1.52 -30.11 3.90
N GLN A 44 -0.57 -31.04 3.77
CA GLN A 44 -0.37 -31.82 2.55
C GLN A 44 -1.59 -32.74 2.29
N ALA A 45 -2.01 -32.79 1.03
CA ALA A 45 -3.07 -33.68 0.56
C ALA A 45 -2.67 -35.16 0.71
N PRO A 46 -3.62 -36.07 0.97
CA PRO A 46 -3.32 -37.48 1.17
C PRO A 46 -2.90 -38.16 -0.15
N LYS A 47 -1.98 -39.13 -0.04
CA LYS A 47 -1.55 -40.03 -1.12
C LYS A 47 -2.67 -41.03 -1.51
N PRO A 48 -2.65 -41.62 -2.71
CA PRO A 48 -3.81 -42.27 -3.33
C PRO A 48 -4.27 -43.61 -2.73
N ASP A 49 -3.60 -44.16 -1.71
CA ASP A 49 -3.78 -45.57 -1.35
C ASP A 49 -4.52 -45.84 -0.03
N ASP A 50 -4.99 -44.81 0.69
CA ASP A 50 -5.73 -44.96 1.96
C ASP A 50 -7.17 -44.40 1.91
N ALA A 51 -7.94 -44.81 0.90
CA ALA A 51 -9.40 -44.57 0.88
C ALA A 51 -10.16 -45.81 1.42
N PRO A 52 -11.04 -45.67 2.43
CA PRO A 52 -11.89 -46.76 2.87
C PRO A 52 -12.94 -47.06 1.80
N LYS A 53 -13.02 -48.33 1.38
CA LYS A 53 -14.04 -48.84 0.44
C LYS A 53 -15.43 -48.81 1.08
N GLY A 54 -16.12 -47.69 0.96
CA GLY A 54 -17.55 -47.55 1.24
C GLY A 54 -18.37 -47.66 -0.05
N ALA A 55 -19.37 -48.53 -0.07
CA ALA A 55 -20.26 -48.74 -1.21
C ALA A 55 -21.02 -47.45 -1.62
N PRO A 56 -21.24 -47.18 -2.92
CA PRO A 56 -21.85 -45.92 -3.34
C PRO A 56 -23.36 -45.92 -3.06
N LYS A 57 -23.83 -45.00 -2.21
CA LYS A 57 -25.25 -44.64 -2.13
C LYS A 57 -25.62 -43.80 -3.35
N LYS A 58 -26.56 -44.31 -4.14
CA LYS A 58 -27.13 -43.65 -5.32
C LYS A 58 -27.99 -42.46 -4.86
N VAL A 59 -27.48 -41.23 -5.01
CA VAL A 59 -28.29 -40.01 -4.88
C VAL A 59 -28.80 -39.60 -6.26
N GLN A 60 -30.12 -39.48 -6.40
CA GLN A 60 -30.78 -38.97 -7.60
C GLN A 60 -30.45 -37.47 -7.75
N GLY A 61 -29.74 -37.12 -8.84
CA GLY A 61 -29.47 -35.74 -9.21
C GLY A 61 -30.73 -35.04 -9.72
N ALA A 62 -30.86 -33.76 -9.37
CA ALA A 62 -31.84 -32.84 -9.95
C ALA A 62 -31.66 -32.72 -11.48
N PRO A 63 -32.73 -32.41 -12.24
CA PRO A 63 -32.67 -32.38 -13.69
C PRO A 63 -31.68 -31.32 -14.18
N THR A 64 -30.68 -31.77 -14.93
CA THR A 64 -29.72 -30.90 -15.62
C THR A 64 -30.44 -30.24 -16.79
N VAL A 65 -30.54 -28.92 -16.77
CA VAL A 65 -31.00 -28.15 -17.92
C VAL A 65 -29.94 -28.28 -19.01
N SER A 66 -30.26 -29.00 -20.09
CA SER A 66 -29.43 -29.15 -21.28
C SER A 66 -29.38 -27.83 -22.05
N ALA A 67 -28.57 -26.87 -21.58
CA ALA A 67 -28.18 -25.73 -22.38
C ALA A 67 -27.11 -26.19 -23.38
N LYS A 68 -27.43 -26.11 -24.68
CA LYS A 68 -26.48 -26.31 -25.79
C LYS A 68 -25.19 -25.54 -25.52
N ARG A 69 -24.08 -26.26 -25.34
CA ARG A 69 -22.73 -25.68 -25.30
C ARG A 69 -22.21 -25.52 -26.74
N ASP A 70 -22.87 -24.68 -27.52
CA ASP A 70 -22.26 -24.14 -28.74
C ASP A 70 -21.54 -22.85 -28.38
N LYS A 71 -20.39 -23.01 -27.71
CA LYS A 71 -19.27 -22.08 -27.65
C LYS A 71 -18.16 -22.79 -26.88
N VAL A 72 -17.37 -23.55 -27.63
CA VAL A 72 -15.99 -23.85 -27.21
C VAL A 72 -15.33 -22.49 -27.07
N ILE A 73 -15.15 -22.03 -25.84
CA ILE A 73 -14.22 -20.93 -25.55
C ILE A 73 -12.85 -21.53 -25.86
N GLN A 74 -12.38 -21.33 -27.09
CA GLN A 74 -10.97 -21.55 -27.38
C GLN A 74 -10.20 -20.56 -26.50
N PRO A 75 -9.18 -21.01 -25.74
CA PRO A 75 -8.30 -20.07 -25.06
C PRO A 75 -7.63 -19.24 -26.16
N VAL A 76 -7.95 -17.95 -26.19
CA VAL A 76 -7.21 -16.97 -26.98
C VAL A 76 -5.75 -17.09 -26.52
N PRO A 77 -4.77 -17.31 -27.41
CA PRO A 77 -3.38 -17.35 -26.98
C PRO A 77 -3.05 -15.95 -26.46
N VAL A 78 -2.82 -15.84 -25.16
CA VAL A 78 -2.31 -14.61 -24.55
C VAL A 78 -0.84 -14.50 -25.02
N GLY A 79 -0.65 -13.79 -26.13
CA GLY A 79 0.50 -13.90 -27.03
C GLY A 79 1.78 -13.25 -26.52
N ALA A 80 2.46 -13.91 -25.57
CA ALA A 80 3.85 -13.61 -25.21
C ALA A 80 4.74 -14.81 -25.57
N ARG A 81 5.69 -14.62 -26.50
CA ARG A 81 6.66 -15.63 -26.91
C ARG A 81 8.07 -15.23 -26.45
N TYR A 82 8.81 -16.18 -25.88
CA TYR A 82 10.23 -15.96 -25.58
C TYR A 82 11.06 -16.16 -26.84
N GLN A 83 11.95 -15.21 -27.15
CA GLN A 83 12.78 -15.21 -28.35
C GLN A 83 14.12 -14.53 -28.07
N GLU A 84 15.22 -15.07 -28.59
CA GLU A 84 16.52 -14.39 -28.62
C GLU A 84 16.54 -13.41 -29.80
N ILE A 85 16.75 -12.12 -29.51
CA ILE A 85 16.62 -11.05 -30.51
C ILE A 85 17.97 -10.35 -30.70
N PRO A 86 18.39 -10.09 -31.96
CA PRO A 86 19.57 -9.29 -32.22
C PRO A 86 19.46 -7.90 -31.60
N VAL A 87 20.49 -7.47 -30.86
CA VAL A 87 20.46 -6.18 -30.14
C VAL A 87 20.23 -4.99 -31.08
N GLY A 88 20.72 -5.08 -32.33
CA GLY A 88 20.55 -4.06 -33.36
C GLY A 88 19.18 -4.00 -34.03
N GLN A 89 18.29 -4.97 -33.81
CA GLN A 89 16.90 -4.95 -34.29
C GLN A 89 15.94 -4.32 -33.27
N ILE A 90 16.45 -3.92 -32.10
CA ILE A 90 15.65 -3.36 -31.02
C ILE A 90 15.67 -1.84 -31.12
N ILE A 91 14.50 -1.25 -31.31
CA ILE A 91 14.27 0.18 -31.42
C ILE A 91 13.89 0.72 -30.03
N PRO A 92 14.55 1.78 -29.54
CA PRO A 92 14.21 2.38 -28.25
C PRO A 92 12.84 3.07 -28.31
N ASN A 93 12.09 3.02 -27.21
CA ASN A 93 10.80 3.71 -27.13
C ASN A 93 10.98 5.24 -27.03
N PRO A 94 10.37 6.04 -27.93
CA PRO A 94 10.51 7.49 -27.93
C PRO A 94 9.82 8.19 -26.75
N LYS A 95 8.89 7.53 -26.05
CA LYS A 95 8.12 8.09 -24.92
C LYS A 95 8.74 7.77 -23.55
N GLN A 96 10.03 7.47 -23.45
CA GLN A 96 10.67 7.11 -22.18
C GLN A 96 10.71 8.31 -21.21
N PRO A 97 10.09 8.20 -20.01
CA PRO A 97 10.01 9.31 -19.06
C PRO A 97 11.33 9.55 -18.30
N ARG A 98 12.22 8.55 -18.23
CA ARG A 98 13.52 8.69 -17.55
C ARG A 98 14.59 9.14 -18.54
N GLN A 99 14.89 10.44 -18.55
CA GLN A 99 15.92 11.04 -19.41
C GLN A 99 17.32 11.03 -18.77
N VAL A 100 17.41 10.94 -17.44
CA VAL A 100 18.67 10.93 -16.69
C VAL A 100 19.00 9.50 -16.27
N PHE A 101 20.15 9.00 -16.71
CA PHE A 101 20.69 7.71 -16.30
C PHE A 101 21.97 7.95 -15.51
N ASP A 102 22.10 7.27 -14.38
CA ASP A 102 23.35 7.21 -13.62
C ASP A 102 24.35 6.34 -14.39
N GLU A 103 25.50 6.92 -14.75
CA GLU A 103 26.53 6.22 -15.53
C GLU A 103 27.26 5.16 -14.70
N ASP A 104 27.35 5.34 -13.38
CA ASP A 104 28.05 4.42 -12.48
C ASP A 104 27.24 3.13 -12.31
N GLU A 105 25.93 3.24 -12.07
CA GLU A 105 25.06 2.07 -11.99
C GLU A 105 24.91 1.33 -13.33
N LEU A 106 25.13 2.02 -14.46
CA LEU A 106 25.15 1.37 -15.77
C LEU A 106 26.43 0.56 -15.98
N ALA A 107 27.58 1.06 -15.50
CA ALA A 107 28.86 0.37 -15.60
C ALA A 107 28.86 -0.94 -14.80
N GLU A 108 28.26 -0.94 -13.60
CA GLU A 108 28.09 -2.15 -12.79
C GLU A 108 27.25 -3.22 -13.53
N LEU A 109 26.13 -2.80 -14.13
CA LEU A 109 25.27 -3.71 -14.89
C LEU A 109 25.97 -4.26 -16.15
N VAL A 110 26.77 -3.45 -16.83
CA VAL A 110 27.60 -3.91 -17.97
C VAL A 110 28.59 -4.99 -17.51
N HIS A 111 29.24 -4.81 -16.36
CA HIS A 111 30.16 -5.81 -15.82
C HIS A 111 29.42 -7.12 -15.50
N SER A 112 28.28 -7.04 -14.82
CA SER A 112 27.44 -8.22 -14.53
C SER A 112 26.97 -8.94 -15.79
N ILE A 113 26.59 -8.21 -16.85
CA ILE A 113 26.11 -8.81 -18.10
C ILE A 113 27.25 -9.47 -18.88
N ARG A 114 28.49 -8.96 -18.78
CA ARG A 114 29.65 -9.62 -19.40
C ARG A 114 29.99 -10.96 -18.72
N GLU A 115 29.86 -11.03 -17.40
CA GLU A 115 30.19 -12.24 -16.62
C GLU A 115 29.07 -13.30 -16.68
N PHE A 116 27.80 -12.88 -16.52
CA PHE A 116 26.67 -13.81 -16.32
C PHE A 116 25.65 -13.80 -17.46
N GLY A 117 25.82 -12.93 -18.46
CA GLY A 117 24.82 -12.70 -19.48
C GLY A 117 23.59 -11.93 -18.96
N LEU A 118 22.60 -11.77 -19.82
CA LEU A 118 21.35 -11.10 -19.44
C LEU A 118 20.40 -12.09 -18.77
N LEU A 119 20.41 -12.15 -17.44
CA LEU A 119 19.56 -13.08 -16.66
C LEU A 119 18.06 -12.80 -16.77
N GLN A 120 17.69 -11.53 -16.92
CA GLN A 120 16.29 -11.11 -16.98
C GLN A 120 15.96 -10.62 -18.39
N PRO A 121 15.02 -11.29 -19.09
CA PRO A 121 14.68 -10.91 -20.45
C PRO A 121 14.10 -9.50 -20.51
N ILE A 122 14.33 -8.84 -21.64
CA ILE A 122 13.67 -7.57 -21.98
C ILE A 122 12.28 -7.86 -22.55
N VAL A 123 11.42 -6.85 -22.58
CA VAL A 123 10.08 -6.99 -23.17
C VAL A 123 10.00 -6.10 -24.39
N VAL A 124 9.68 -6.71 -25.53
CA VAL A 124 9.60 -6.02 -26.81
C VAL A 124 8.28 -6.30 -27.53
N ARG A 125 7.91 -5.39 -28.41
CA ARG A 125 6.76 -5.51 -29.32
C ARG A 125 7.28 -5.79 -30.72
N ASP A 126 6.61 -6.70 -31.42
CA ASP A 126 6.86 -6.94 -32.84
C ASP A 126 6.29 -5.78 -33.68
N THR A 127 7.12 -5.12 -34.49
CA THR A 127 6.71 -4.06 -35.41
C THR A 127 7.21 -4.37 -36.82
N PRO A 128 6.61 -3.79 -37.88
CA PRO A 128 7.08 -4.02 -39.26
C PRO A 128 8.55 -3.63 -39.50
N GLU A 129 9.10 -2.74 -38.66
CA GLU A 129 10.46 -2.21 -38.77
C GLU A 129 11.47 -2.90 -37.83
N GLY A 130 11.01 -3.80 -36.95
CA GLY A 130 11.86 -4.51 -35.99
C GLY A 130 11.16 -4.80 -34.67
N PHE A 131 11.89 -4.69 -33.56
CA PHE A 131 11.35 -4.91 -32.23
C PHE A 131 11.38 -3.63 -31.42
N GLU A 132 10.24 -3.11 -31.00
CA GLU A 132 10.21 -1.90 -30.17
C GLU A 132 10.35 -2.25 -28.70
N LEU A 133 11.26 -1.58 -28.00
CA LEU A 133 11.54 -1.84 -26.60
C LEU A 133 10.46 -1.25 -25.69
N ILE A 134 9.71 -2.10 -25.03
CA ILE A 134 8.66 -1.68 -24.10
C ILE A 134 9.27 -1.44 -22.73
N MET A 135 10.06 -2.41 -22.26
CA MET A 135 10.65 -2.40 -20.93
C MET A 135 12.07 -2.97 -20.94
N GLY A 136 12.93 -2.39 -20.10
CA GLY A 136 14.30 -2.85 -19.93
C GLY A 136 15.36 -2.01 -20.64
N GLU A 137 15.12 -0.70 -20.85
CA GLU A 137 16.07 0.24 -21.47
C GLU A 137 17.50 0.12 -20.93
N ARG A 138 17.67 0.09 -19.60
CA ARG A 138 18.99 -0.07 -18.97
C ARG A 138 19.65 -1.40 -19.32
N ARG A 139 18.88 -2.48 -19.38
CA ARG A 139 19.37 -3.83 -19.74
C ARG A 139 19.75 -3.90 -21.20
N TRP A 140 18.95 -3.33 -22.10
CA TRP A 140 19.27 -3.24 -23.53
C TRP A 140 20.54 -2.41 -23.76
N ARG A 141 20.65 -1.21 -23.18
CA ARG A 141 21.85 -0.37 -23.26
C ARG A 141 23.09 -1.04 -22.69
N ALA A 142 22.96 -1.68 -21.52
CA ALA A 142 24.05 -2.40 -20.91
C ALA A 142 24.47 -3.63 -21.74
N SER A 143 23.52 -4.34 -22.34
CA SER A 143 23.79 -5.47 -23.24
C SER A 143 24.49 -5.03 -24.54
N SER A 144 24.09 -3.89 -25.08
CA SER A 144 24.76 -3.25 -26.23
C SER A 144 26.19 -2.85 -25.89
N LYS A 145 26.42 -2.19 -24.74
CA LYS A 145 27.76 -1.83 -24.23
C LYS A 145 28.61 -3.06 -23.81
N ALA A 146 27.97 -4.15 -23.41
CA ALA A 146 28.61 -5.41 -23.09
C ALA A 146 29.06 -6.18 -24.35
N GLY A 147 28.54 -5.82 -25.53
CA GLY A 147 28.90 -6.45 -26.81
C GLY A 147 28.12 -7.73 -27.13
N LEU A 148 26.96 -7.94 -26.50
CA LEU A 148 26.10 -9.09 -26.81
C LEU A 148 25.49 -8.95 -28.21
N LYS A 149 25.52 -10.04 -28.99
CA LYS A 149 24.93 -10.06 -30.34
C LYS A 149 23.42 -10.25 -30.30
N GLN A 150 22.94 -11.10 -29.39
CA GLN A 150 21.53 -11.40 -29.18
C GLN A 150 21.24 -11.35 -27.67
N ILE A 151 20.01 -10.98 -27.34
CA ILE A 151 19.54 -10.95 -25.95
C ILE A 151 18.17 -11.62 -25.80
N PRO A 152 17.93 -12.23 -24.64
CA PRO A 152 16.67 -12.86 -24.34
C PRO A 152 15.58 -11.80 -24.23
N ALA A 153 14.51 -12.00 -24.99
CA ALA A 153 13.40 -11.08 -25.04
C ALA A 153 12.06 -11.82 -25.02
N ILE A 154 11.07 -11.20 -24.40
CA ILE A 154 9.68 -11.64 -24.48
C ILE A 154 9.01 -10.75 -25.53
N VAL A 155 8.72 -11.32 -26.70
CA VAL A 155 7.98 -10.67 -27.77
C VAL A 155 6.50 -10.81 -27.49
N ARG A 156 5.78 -9.67 -27.43
CA ARG A 156 4.33 -9.67 -27.26
C ARG A 156 3.61 -9.23 -28.52
N GLU A 157 2.57 -9.98 -28.86
CA GLU A 157 1.60 -9.70 -29.91
C GLU A 157 0.37 -9.05 -29.27
N THR A 158 0.43 -7.78 -28.88
CA THR A 158 -0.76 -7.11 -28.32
C THR A 158 -0.78 -5.63 -28.67
N SER A 159 -1.99 -5.13 -28.96
CA SER A 159 -2.31 -3.74 -29.30
C SER A 159 -1.88 -2.76 -28.22
N ASP A 160 -1.34 -1.64 -28.67
CA ASP A 160 -0.68 -0.53 -27.97
C ASP A 160 -1.29 -0.12 -26.61
N GLU A 161 -2.61 -0.17 -26.45
CA GLU A 161 -3.30 0.24 -25.23
C GLU A 161 -3.08 -0.70 -24.03
N ASP A 162 -3.05 -2.01 -24.26
CA ASP A 162 -3.04 -3.01 -23.19
C ASP A 162 -1.65 -3.17 -22.54
N MET A 163 -0.60 -2.84 -23.29
CA MET A 163 0.79 -3.00 -22.91
C MET A 163 1.33 -1.77 -22.17
N LEU A 164 0.97 -0.57 -22.62
CA LEU A 164 1.20 0.65 -21.86
C LEU A 164 0.39 0.64 -20.57
N ARG A 165 -0.84 0.10 -20.61
CA ARG A 165 -1.66 -0.15 -19.41
C ARG A 165 -0.94 -1.02 -18.41
N ASP A 166 -0.49 -2.21 -18.80
CA ASP A 166 0.13 -3.15 -17.88
C ASP A 166 1.47 -2.64 -17.35
N ALA A 167 2.26 -1.90 -18.15
CA ALA A 167 3.51 -1.27 -17.72
C ALA A 167 3.29 -0.10 -16.75
N LEU A 168 2.27 0.74 -16.98
CA LEU A 168 1.91 1.83 -16.07
C LEU A 168 1.26 1.31 -14.78
N LEU A 169 0.46 0.23 -14.85
CA LEU A 169 -0.11 -0.44 -13.69
C LEU A 169 0.97 -1.15 -12.85
N GLU A 170 1.95 -1.80 -13.47
CA GLU A 170 3.12 -2.36 -12.77
C GLU A 170 3.92 -1.27 -12.06
N ASN A 171 4.08 -0.10 -12.68
CA ASN A 171 4.78 1.03 -12.08
C ASN A 171 4.09 1.57 -10.82
N ILE A 172 2.74 1.61 -10.78
CA ILE A 172 1.96 1.98 -9.59
C ILE A 172 2.13 0.97 -8.45
N HIS A 173 2.33 -0.32 -8.78
CA HIS A 173 2.52 -1.37 -7.80
C HIS A 173 3.97 -1.48 -7.28
N ARG A 174 4.86 -0.55 -7.65
CA ARG A 174 6.23 -0.51 -7.10
C ARG A 174 6.21 -0.11 -5.63
N VAL A 175 7.12 -0.71 -4.87
CA VAL A 175 7.02 -0.84 -3.41
C VAL A 175 7.06 0.49 -2.65
N GLN A 176 7.52 1.62 -3.20
CA GLN A 176 7.46 2.93 -2.54
C GLN A 176 7.45 4.10 -3.54
N LEU A 177 6.32 4.38 -4.20
CA LEU A 177 6.18 5.64 -4.95
C LEU A 177 6.04 6.83 -4.00
N ASN A 178 6.63 7.95 -4.41
CA ASN A 178 6.41 9.23 -3.78
C ASN A 178 4.96 9.70 -4.00
N PRO A 179 4.31 10.39 -3.03
CA PRO A 179 2.99 10.99 -3.25
C PRO A 179 2.83 11.81 -4.53
N LEU A 180 3.88 12.49 -5.01
CA LEU A 180 3.81 13.21 -6.29
C LEU A 180 4.01 12.33 -7.53
N GLU A 181 4.80 11.28 -7.44
CA GLU A 181 4.96 10.31 -8.53
C GLU A 181 3.68 9.51 -8.71
N GLU A 182 3.04 9.13 -7.61
CA GLU A 182 1.72 8.49 -7.60
C GLU A 182 0.66 9.40 -8.25
N ALA A 183 0.64 10.69 -7.88
CA ALA A 183 -0.26 11.67 -8.46
C ALA A 183 -0.04 11.85 -9.98
N ALA A 184 1.21 11.94 -10.42
CA ALA A 184 1.58 12.06 -11.83
C ALA A 184 1.18 10.81 -12.62
N ALA A 185 1.39 9.62 -12.04
CA ALA A 185 0.95 8.36 -12.64
C ALA A 185 -0.57 8.31 -12.81
N TYR A 186 -1.34 8.73 -11.81
CA TYR A 186 -2.81 8.79 -11.93
C TYR A 186 -3.26 9.78 -13.00
N GLN A 187 -2.67 10.97 -13.07
CA GLN A 187 -3.01 11.96 -14.09
C GLN A 187 -2.73 11.42 -15.51
N GLN A 188 -1.55 10.82 -15.71
CA GLN A 188 -1.19 10.21 -16.98
C GLN A 188 -2.16 9.08 -17.38
N LEU A 189 -2.61 8.25 -16.43
CA LEU A 189 -3.61 7.22 -16.70
C LEU A 189 -4.97 7.80 -17.09
N LEU A 190 -5.40 8.93 -16.51
CA LEU A 190 -6.65 9.55 -16.92
C LEU A 190 -6.57 10.11 -18.34
N ASP A 191 -5.46 10.75 -18.67
CA ASP A 191 -5.27 11.43 -19.96
C ASP A 191 -5.09 10.43 -21.11
N GLU A 192 -4.30 9.36 -20.89
CA GLU A 192 -4.03 8.35 -21.94
C GLU A 192 -5.24 7.45 -22.21
N PHE A 193 -5.97 7.04 -21.16
CA PHE A 193 -7.11 6.12 -21.31
C PHE A 193 -8.44 6.85 -21.50
N GLY A 194 -8.48 8.17 -21.36
CA GLY A 194 -9.71 8.96 -21.41
C GLY A 194 -10.78 8.51 -20.40
N VAL A 195 -10.37 7.85 -19.31
CA VAL A 195 -11.27 7.31 -18.29
C VAL A 195 -11.54 8.33 -17.20
N THR A 196 -12.68 8.18 -16.52
CA THR A 196 -12.99 9.03 -15.36
C THR A 196 -12.21 8.59 -14.12
N GLN A 197 -12.06 9.50 -13.15
CA GLN A 197 -11.48 9.18 -11.83
C GLN A 197 -12.21 8.05 -11.10
N GLU A 198 -13.50 7.86 -11.38
CA GLU A 198 -14.31 6.78 -10.79
C GLU A 198 -13.95 5.43 -11.41
N GLN A 199 -13.89 5.37 -12.74
CA GLN A 199 -13.47 4.16 -13.46
C GLN A 199 -12.02 3.76 -13.13
N LEU A 200 -11.13 4.75 -12.97
CA LEU A 200 -9.76 4.50 -12.56
C LEU A 200 -9.69 3.96 -11.12
N ALA A 201 -10.50 4.48 -10.21
CA ALA A 201 -10.60 4.03 -8.83
C ALA A 201 -11.01 2.56 -8.72
N ASP A 202 -12.06 2.18 -9.46
CA ASP A 202 -12.56 0.80 -9.49
C ASP A 202 -11.51 -0.17 -10.03
N ARG A 203 -10.80 0.21 -11.10
CA ARG A 203 -9.74 -0.62 -11.72
C ARG A 203 -8.52 -0.81 -10.82
N LEU A 204 -8.17 0.20 -10.01
CA LEU A 204 -7.04 0.16 -9.08
C LEU A 204 -7.41 -0.38 -7.68
N GLY A 205 -8.69 -0.67 -7.42
CA GLY A 205 -9.16 -1.07 -6.09
C GLY A 205 -8.96 0.02 -5.03
N ARG A 206 -8.96 1.28 -5.44
CA ARG A 206 -8.82 2.45 -4.55
C ARG A 206 -10.12 3.23 -4.52
N SER A 207 -10.29 4.08 -3.51
CA SER A 207 -11.45 4.97 -3.47
C SER A 207 -11.20 6.20 -4.34
N ARG A 208 -12.24 6.65 -5.05
CA ARG A 208 -12.19 7.89 -5.85
C ARG A 208 -11.56 9.09 -5.08
N PRO A 209 -11.90 9.35 -3.80
CA PRO A 209 -11.29 10.44 -3.05
C PRO A 209 -9.77 10.34 -2.90
N VAL A 210 -9.20 9.13 -2.85
CA VAL A 210 -7.74 8.95 -2.77
C VAL A 210 -7.08 9.44 -4.05
N ILE A 211 -7.59 9.03 -5.21
CA ILE A 211 -7.09 9.45 -6.52
C ILE A 211 -7.24 10.95 -6.71
N THR A 212 -8.43 11.51 -6.44
CA THR A 212 -8.66 12.95 -6.53
C THR A 212 -7.69 13.73 -5.64
N ASN A 213 -7.49 13.29 -4.40
CA ASN A 213 -6.60 13.99 -3.47
C ASN A 213 -5.13 13.91 -3.87
N ALA A 214 -4.68 12.78 -4.43
CA ALA A 214 -3.33 12.63 -4.96
C ALA A 214 -3.10 13.60 -6.12
N ILE A 215 -3.96 13.57 -7.15
CA ILE A 215 -3.86 14.43 -8.33
C ILE A 215 -3.82 15.91 -7.95
N ARG A 216 -4.64 16.33 -6.98
CA ARG A 216 -4.67 17.73 -6.54
C ARG A 216 -3.32 18.23 -6.00
N LEU A 217 -2.43 17.35 -5.54
CA LEU A 217 -1.09 17.75 -5.09
C LEU A 217 -0.25 18.36 -6.21
N LEU A 218 -0.50 18.00 -7.48
CA LEU A 218 0.15 18.57 -8.66
C LEU A 218 -0.20 20.05 -8.88
N ASN A 219 -1.26 20.56 -8.23
CA ASN A 219 -1.66 21.97 -8.32
C ASN A 219 -0.90 22.87 -7.32
N LEU A 220 -0.05 22.31 -6.45
CA LEU A 220 0.76 23.09 -5.52
C LEU A 220 1.89 23.84 -6.26
N PRO A 221 2.43 24.93 -5.70
CA PRO A 221 3.62 25.58 -6.24
C PRO A 221 4.82 24.62 -6.28
N VAL A 222 5.66 24.72 -7.31
CA VAL A 222 6.81 23.83 -7.54
C VAL A 222 7.73 23.73 -6.31
N GLY A 223 7.94 24.84 -5.59
CA GLY A 223 8.73 24.85 -4.35
C GLY A 223 8.14 23.99 -3.23
N VAL A 224 6.81 23.97 -3.09
CA VAL A 224 6.10 23.13 -2.12
C VAL A 224 6.10 21.67 -2.57
N GLN A 225 5.87 21.43 -3.87
CA GLN A 225 5.92 20.08 -4.45
C GLN A 225 7.25 19.38 -4.17
N ARG A 226 8.38 20.08 -4.36
CA ARG A 226 9.73 19.53 -4.08
C ARG A 226 9.90 19.10 -2.62
N ARG A 227 9.31 19.83 -1.67
CA ARG A 227 9.40 19.53 -0.23
C ARG A 227 8.53 18.32 0.15
N VAL A 228 7.39 18.15 -0.52
CA VAL A 228 6.56 16.95 -0.40
C VAL A 228 7.29 15.75 -0.99
N ALA A 229 7.92 15.93 -2.14
CA ALA A 229 8.70 14.89 -2.78
C ALA A 229 9.91 14.46 -1.92
N ALA A 230 10.60 15.40 -1.28
CA ALA A 230 11.69 15.09 -0.37
C ALA A 230 11.25 14.46 0.96
N GLY A 231 9.94 14.31 1.22
CA GLY A 231 9.41 13.78 2.48
C GLY A 231 9.45 14.77 3.66
N VAL A 232 9.93 16.00 3.44
CA VAL A 232 9.98 17.07 4.46
C VAL A 232 8.56 17.51 4.85
N LEU A 233 7.65 17.54 3.88
CA LEU A 233 6.22 17.76 4.11
C LEU A 233 5.42 16.49 3.82
N SER A 234 4.59 16.09 4.78
CA SER A 234 3.66 14.98 4.57
C SER A 234 2.60 15.33 3.52
N ALA A 235 2.04 14.31 2.87
CA ALA A 235 0.87 14.47 1.99
C ALA A 235 -0.36 15.06 2.73
N GLY A 236 -0.44 14.91 4.05
CA GLY A 236 -1.47 15.57 4.88
C GLY A 236 -1.29 17.09 4.91
N HIS A 237 -0.07 17.57 5.18
CA HIS A 237 0.25 19.00 5.13
C HIS A 237 0.00 19.58 3.74
N ALA A 238 0.44 18.89 2.70
CA ALA A 238 0.24 19.30 1.31
C ALA A 238 -1.24 19.46 0.94
N ARG A 239 -2.10 18.53 1.40
CA ARG A 239 -3.56 18.62 1.22
C ARG A 239 -4.18 19.80 1.95
N ALA A 240 -3.71 20.11 3.15
CA ALA A 240 -4.19 21.29 3.89
C ALA A 240 -3.85 22.59 3.14
N LEU A 241 -2.62 22.72 2.63
CA LEU A 241 -2.18 23.90 1.86
C LEU A 241 -3.05 24.19 0.63
N LEU A 242 -3.54 23.16 -0.06
CA LEU A 242 -4.47 23.30 -1.19
C LEU A 242 -5.82 23.94 -0.80
N GLY A 243 -6.12 24.03 0.50
CA GLY A 243 -7.31 24.70 1.00
C GLY A 243 -7.22 26.23 1.02
N VAL A 244 -6.03 26.82 0.81
CA VAL A 244 -5.82 28.28 0.79
C VAL A 244 -6.54 28.91 -0.41
N LYS A 245 -7.28 29.98 -0.17
CA LYS A 245 -8.09 30.72 -1.17
C LYS A 245 -7.79 32.20 -1.07
N LEU A 246 -6.76 32.66 -1.78
CA LEU A 246 -6.29 34.06 -1.78
C LEU A 246 -6.24 34.66 -3.19
N GLY A 247 -7.00 34.08 -4.13
CA GLY A 247 -7.00 34.51 -5.52
C GLY A 247 -5.59 34.49 -6.10
N ASN A 248 -5.09 35.66 -6.51
CA ASN A 248 -3.77 35.83 -7.11
C ASN A 248 -2.61 35.53 -6.14
N ASP A 249 -2.79 35.71 -4.84
CA ASP A 249 -1.73 35.53 -3.83
C ASP A 249 -1.71 34.10 -3.25
N THR A 250 -2.54 33.19 -3.79
CA THR A 250 -2.68 31.82 -3.27
C THR A 250 -1.35 31.06 -3.27
N ALA A 251 -0.57 31.17 -4.34
CA ALA A 251 0.70 30.45 -4.47
C ALA A 251 1.74 30.92 -3.44
N ASP A 252 1.85 32.24 -3.24
CA ASP A 252 2.77 32.83 -2.27
C ASP A 252 2.35 32.52 -0.83
N ALA A 253 1.04 32.56 -0.54
CA ALA A 253 0.52 32.18 0.76
C ALA A 253 0.77 30.70 1.08
N GLN A 254 0.60 29.81 0.10
CA GLN A 254 0.93 28.39 0.24
C GLN A 254 2.42 28.16 0.51
N ALA A 255 3.31 28.87 -0.19
CA ALA A 255 4.75 28.78 0.02
C ALA A 255 5.16 29.27 1.42
N LYS A 256 4.68 30.45 1.84
CA LYS A 256 4.96 31.01 3.17
C LYS A 256 4.44 30.10 4.30
N LEU A 257 3.24 29.55 4.14
CA LEU A 257 2.69 28.63 5.12
C LEU A 257 3.48 27.30 5.16
N ALA A 258 3.95 26.80 4.01
CA ALA A 258 4.82 25.64 3.95
C ALA A 258 6.15 25.86 4.71
N ASP A 259 6.77 27.02 4.56
CA ASP A 259 7.96 27.41 5.33
C ASP A 259 7.67 27.41 6.83
N ARG A 260 6.53 27.99 7.22
CA ARG A 260 6.09 28.05 8.62
C ARG A 260 5.86 26.67 9.22
N ILE A 261 5.23 25.75 8.48
CA ILE A 261 5.00 24.36 8.94
C ILE A 261 6.33 23.68 9.28
N ILE A 262 7.36 23.90 8.45
CA ILE A 262 8.68 23.29 8.64
C ILE A 262 9.41 23.94 9.82
N ALA A 263 9.38 25.27 9.92
CA ALA A 263 10.05 26.01 10.98
C ALA A 263 9.45 25.76 12.37
N GLU A 264 8.12 25.72 12.46
CA GLU A 264 7.39 25.56 13.73
C GLU A 264 7.02 24.09 14.03
N GLY A 265 7.27 23.16 13.11
CA GLY A 265 6.92 21.74 13.28
C GLY A 265 5.41 21.51 13.43
N LEU A 266 4.59 22.24 12.67
CA LEU A 266 3.13 22.20 12.83
C LEU A 266 2.55 20.82 12.52
N SER A 267 1.53 20.44 13.28
CA SER A 267 0.73 19.25 12.97
C SER A 267 -0.22 19.49 11.79
N VAL A 268 -0.73 18.43 11.18
CA VAL A 268 -1.73 18.51 10.09
C VAL A 268 -2.97 19.29 10.53
N ARG A 269 -3.46 19.06 11.76
CA ARG A 269 -4.61 19.78 12.30
C ARG A 269 -4.34 21.27 12.49
N ALA A 270 -3.18 21.60 13.07
CA ALA A 270 -2.76 23.00 13.23
C ALA A 270 -2.61 23.70 11.85
N THR A 271 -2.15 22.96 10.84
CA THR A 271 -2.07 23.45 9.47
C THR A 271 -3.47 23.74 8.89
N GLU A 272 -4.44 22.84 9.07
CA GLU A 272 -5.83 23.05 8.63
C GLU A 272 -6.45 24.28 9.31
N GLU A 273 -6.19 24.48 10.60
CA GLU A 273 -6.63 25.66 11.34
C GLU A 273 -5.99 26.95 10.81
N ALA A 274 -4.68 26.94 10.55
CA ALA A 274 -3.97 28.06 9.96
C ALA A 274 -4.53 28.42 8.57
N VAL A 275 -4.81 27.44 7.72
CA VAL A 275 -5.46 27.64 6.41
C VAL A 275 -6.86 28.23 6.58
N SER A 276 -7.64 27.72 7.55
CA SER A 276 -8.96 28.26 7.85
C SER A 276 -8.90 29.73 8.26
N LEU A 277 -7.90 30.11 9.07
CA LEU A 277 -7.71 31.48 9.55
C LEU A 277 -7.27 32.43 8.42
N ILE A 278 -6.40 31.95 7.52
CA ILE A 278 -5.97 32.70 6.34
C ILE A 278 -7.17 32.97 5.43
N ASN A 279 -8.00 31.97 5.19
CA ASN A 279 -9.19 32.10 4.34
C ASN A 279 -10.27 33.04 4.91
N SER A 280 -10.25 33.26 6.23
CA SER A 280 -11.20 34.14 6.91
C SER A 280 -10.61 35.52 7.23
N ASN A 281 -9.49 35.91 6.60
CA ASN A 281 -8.78 37.18 6.87
C ASN A 281 -8.49 37.41 8.36
N GLY A 282 -8.10 36.36 9.09
CA GLY A 282 -7.78 36.45 10.51
C GLY A 282 -9.00 36.49 11.44
N LYS A 283 -10.23 36.47 10.92
CA LYS A 283 -11.43 36.29 11.74
C LYS A 283 -11.58 34.80 12.04
N VAL A 284 -11.50 34.37 13.29
CA VAL A 284 -11.84 32.98 13.64
C VAL A 284 -13.29 32.77 13.18
N PRO A 285 -13.57 31.84 12.23
CA PRO A 285 -14.93 31.57 11.86
C PRO A 285 -15.62 31.05 13.12
N ASP A 286 -16.64 31.78 13.58
CA ASP A 286 -17.51 31.36 14.66
C ASP A 286 -18.26 30.13 14.15
N LYS A 287 -17.63 28.96 14.26
CA LYS A 287 -18.31 27.70 13.98
C LYS A 287 -19.48 27.71 14.94
N PRO A 288 -20.74 27.70 14.47
CA PRO A 288 -21.86 27.57 15.37
C PRO A 288 -21.59 26.29 16.16
N LYS A 289 -21.31 26.44 17.46
CA LYS A 289 -21.30 25.30 18.38
C LYS A 289 -22.66 24.65 18.13
N ARG A 290 -22.68 23.50 17.47
CA ARG A 290 -23.91 22.73 17.28
C ARG A 290 -24.45 22.56 18.69
N GLN A 291 -25.53 23.28 18.99
CA GLN A 291 -26.24 23.04 20.23
C GLN A 291 -26.60 21.56 20.18
N PRO A 292 -26.18 20.76 21.17
CA PRO A 292 -26.54 19.35 21.18
C PRO A 292 -28.06 19.27 21.04
N ALA A 293 -28.53 18.44 20.11
CA ALA A 293 -29.97 18.24 19.93
C ALA A 293 -30.60 17.96 21.30
N PRO A 294 -31.75 18.57 21.63
CA PRO A 294 -32.35 18.42 22.94
C PRO A 294 -32.52 16.94 23.23
N GLN A 295 -31.91 16.49 24.34
CA GLN A 295 -31.98 15.10 24.73
C GLN A 295 -33.43 14.76 25.12
N PRO A 296 -33.93 13.56 24.80
CA PRO A 296 -35.20 13.07 25.32
C PRO A 296 -35.27 13.18 26.85
N GLU A 297 -36.37 13.70 27.41
CA GLU A 297 -36.52 13.92 28.86
C GLU A 297 -36.24 12.69 29.73
N TYR A 298 -36.53 11.48 29.22
CA TYR A 298 -36.28 10.24 29.98
C TYR A 298 -34.79 9.99 30.25
N LEU A 299 -33.89 10.46 29.37
CA LEU A 299 -32.44 10.31 29.55
C LEU A 299 -31.90 11.33 30.53
N THR A 300 -32.44 12.55 30.53
CA THR A 300 -32.09 13.59 31.50
C THR A 300 -32.47 13.17 32.91
N ARG A 301 -33.71 12.69 33.10
CA ARG A 301 -34.16 12.18 34.41
C ARG A 301 -33.35 10.99 34.91
N ALA A 302 -32.94 10.09 34.00
CA ALA A 302 -32.07 8.97 34.34
C ALA A 302 -30.65 9.44 34.71
N ALA A 303 -30.12 10.45 34.01
CA ALA A 303 -28.82 11.04 34.33
C ALA A 303 -28.85 11.74 35.71
N ASP A 304 -29.90 12.53 35.99
CA ASP A 304 -30.06 13.24 37.26
C ASP A 304 -30.21 12.24 38.42
N SER A 305 -31.05 11.22 38.26
CA SER A 305 -31.22 10.18 39.30
C SER A 305 -29.93 9.41 39.56
N LEU A 306 -29.13 9.11 38.53
CA LEU A 306 -27.84 8.46 38.71
C LEU A 306 -26.80 9.39 39.32
N ALA A 307 -26.84 10.68 38.98
CA ALA A 307 -25.97 11.69 39.55
C ALA A 307 -26.24 11.87 41.06
N ASP A 308 -27.51 11.89 41.46
CA ASP A 308 -27.93 11.98 42.86
C ASP A 308 -27.53 10.72 43.66
N ILE A 309 -27.68 9.52 43.09
CA ILE A 309 -27.33 8.26 43.77
C ILE A 309 -25.81 8.08 43.89
N TRP A 310 -25.05 8.45 42.86
CA TRP A 310 -23.61 8.26 42.82
C TRP A 310 -22.81 9.46 43.33
N ASP A 311 -23.47 10.55 43.69
CA ASP A 311 -22.87 11.84 44.08
C ASP A 311 -21.74 12.25 43.12
N THR A 312 -22.00 12.11 41.82
CA THR A 312 -21.03 12.41 40.77
C THR A 312 -21.70 12.87 39.50
N LYS A 313 -20.92 13.49 38.61
CA LYS A 313 -21.41 13.97 37.34
C LYS A 313 -21.60 12.83 36.35
N VAL A 314 -22.86 12.53 36.07
CA VAL A 314 -23.28 11.53 35.08
C VAL A 314 -23.83 12.24 33.85
N SER A 315 -23.33 11.89 32.68
CA SER A 315 -23.91 12.31 31.41
C SER A 315 -24.37 11.10 30.61
N VAL A 316 -25.63 11.11 30.21
CA VAL A 316 -26.21 10.12 29.33
C VAL A 316 -26.35 10.76 27.95
N THR A 317 -25.94 10.05 26.90
CA THR A 317 -26.08 10.51 25.52
C THR A 317 -26.58 9.37 24.65
N MET A 318 -27.47 9.67 23.70
CA MET A 318 -28.02 8.69 22.78
C MET A 318 -27.58 8.98 21.36
N GLY A 319 -26.86 8.04 20.74
CA GLY A 319 -26.62 8.03 19.31
C GLY A 319 -27.80 7.42 18.55
N LYS A 320 -27.72 7.36 17.21
CA LYS A 320 -28.82 6.83 16.37
C LYS A 320 -29.26 5.39 16.70
N ARG A 321 -28.40 4.57 17.31
CA ARG A 321 -28.66 3.14 17.63
C ARG A 321 -28.07 2.65 18.96
N LYS A 322 -27.22 3.44 19.63
CA LYS A 322 -26.51 3.05 20.86
C LYS A 322 -26.49 4.23 21.84
N GLY A 323 -26.73 3.94 23.11
CA GLY A 323 -26.55 4.91 24.21
C GLY A 323 -25.13 4.84 24.78
N LYS A 324 -24.68 5.94 25.35
CA LYS A 324 -23.43 6.05 26.12
C LYS A 324 -23.73 6.76 27.43
N ILE A 325 -23.41 6.11 28.54
CA ILE A 325 -23.37 6.71 29.88
C ILE A 325 -21.90 7.02 30.17
N VAL A 326 -21.60 8.24 30.56
CA VAL A 326 -20.27 8.68 31.00
C VAL A 326 -20.38 9.16 32.43
N VAL A 327 -19.64 8.51 33.31
CA VAL A 327 -19.52 8.85 34.72
C VAL A 327 -18.12 9.43 34.91
N GLU A 328 -18.04 10.69 35.36
CA GLU A 328 -16.77 11.30 35.77
C GLU A 328 -16.48 10.85 37.22
N PHE A 329 -15.23 10.56 37.57
CA PHE A 329 -14.82 10.23 38.95
C PHE A 329 -13.52 10.98 39.28
N GLY A 330 -13.37 11.41 40.54
CA GLY A 330 -12.25 12.24 40.97
C GLY A 330 -10.98 11.45 41.27
N ASP A 331 -11.11 10.34 42.00
CA ASP A 331 -9.99 9.53 42.47
C ASP A 331 -10.31 8.02 42.46
N LYS A 332 -9.36 7.22 42.95
CA LYS A 332 -9.47 5.75 42.97
C LYS A 332 -10.57 5.28 43.93
N ASP A 333 -10.77 5.99 45.05
CA ASP A 333 -11.71 5.61 46.09
C ASP A 333 -13.15 5.91 45.64
N ASP A 334 -13.36 7.02 44.92
CA ASP A 334 -14.60 7.35 44.22
C ASP A 334 -14.97 6.29 43.17
N PHE A 335 -13.99 5.80 42.41
CA PHE A 335 -14.22 4.75 41.43
C PHE A 335 -14.67 3.44 42.11
N GLU A 336 -14.03 3.05 43.20
CA GLU A 336 -14.40 1.84 43.95
C GLU A 336 -15.79 1.97 44.60
N ARG A 337 -16.12 3.13 45.15
CA ARG A 337 -17.46 3.45 45.69
C ARG A 337 -18.54 3.34 44.61
N ILE A 338 -18.35 3.98 43.45
CA ILE A 338 -19.31 3.93 42.32
C ILE A 338 -19.46 2.49 41.82
N MET A 339 -18.36 1.74 41.73
CA MET A 339 -18.41 0.33 41.31
C MET A 339 -19.20 -0.53 42.29
N GLY A 340 -19.03 -0.31 43.60
CA GLY A 340 -19.82 -1.00 44.65
C GLY A 340 -21.32 -0.75 44.51
N LEU A 341 -21.71 0.50 44.22
CA LEU A 341 -23.10 0.89 43.98
C LEU A 341 -23.67 0.27 42.68
N ILE A 342 -22.85 0.07 41.66
CA ILE A 342 -23.25 -0.60 40.40
C ILE A 342 -23.42 -2.12 40.59
N GLN A 343 -22.56 -2.73 41.40
CA GLN A 343 -22.55 -4.19 41.63
C GLN A 343 -23.57 -4.62 42.69
N GLY A 344 -24.19 -3.69 43.42
CA GLY A 344 -25.23 -3.96 44.41
C GLY A 344 -24.73 -4.74 45.63
N THR A 345 -23.52 -4.42 46.10
CA THR A 345 -22.88 -5.11 47.24
C THR A 345 -23.10 -4.43 48.60
N ASP A 346 -24.07 -3.50 48.69
CA ASP A 346 -24.60 -2.98 49.96
C ASP A 346 -26.13 -2.85 49.92
#